data_AF-A0A9Q9WD21-F1
#
_entry.id   AF-A0A9Q9WD21-F1
#
_cell.length_a   1.000
_cell.length_b   1.000
_cell.length_c   1.000
_cell.angle_alpha   90.00
_cell.angle_beta   90.00
_cell.angle_gamma   90.00
#
_symmetry.space_group_name_H-M   'P 1'
#
loop_
_entity.id
_entity.type
_entity.pdbx_description
1 polymer ?
#
loop_
_entity_poly.entity_id
_entity_poly.type
_entity_poly.pdbx_seq_one_letter_code
_entity_poly.pdbx_strand_id
1 'polypeptide(L)'
;MQKNADTVEKDVLLAEELLLIDADNEKNVRKLQHQKETADLLGRAEGLLKDLFLDMDKAKKMNHPQAGEIENDVSRLHERWLKDCSLYRELYEPLNEVELQPRINWALVLNQKQKEASKEEYGPTLADLKKQIAAHNILHKEIESYNNQLCPGSTSSQEEYAAIKKQYANLLCQECPVSLNLNSLYDYMQDCEKEVAYMREEQNKILKQDWSDQMVDHADIRRQNENFKNNRLLSHESEVNQLQDDGDRLIELKHPAASTVQAHRDTVRNEWQKFLNLCICQETHLDNIEEYKWYQLDADTLSESLSKLGSFVDAKALNGKTSTEIQMQLEAEERPLQRNEQLLADLRKRSTSITPLKLRHTPPSKTTTVESLCDWKTPKLDFSQASLNRGDLFNLKSNTDNDNWEVQYNYGTIKKIPGVCFMIPPPDPDAINGVDL
;
A
#
# COMPACT_ATOMS: atom_id res chain seq x y z
N MET A 1 -49.46 -43.46 -46.23
CA MET A 1 -49.94 -43.76 -44.86
C MET A 1 -50.41 -45.21 -44.61
N GLN A 2 -51.68 -45.64 -44.82
CA GLN A 2 -52.15 -46.95 -44.33
C GLN A 2 -51.26 -48.14 -44.73
N LYS A 3 -50.91 -48.26 -46.02
CA LYS A 3 -50.02 -49.32 -46.51
C LYS A 3 -48.64 -49.34 -45.81
N ASN A 4 -48.11 -48.17 -45.47
CA ASN A 4 -46.84 -48.06 -44.75
C ASN A 4 -47.03 -48.47 -43.29
N ALA A 5 -48.15 -48.09 -42.65
CA ALA A 5 -48.48 -48.49 -41.29
C ALA A 5 -48.65 -50.02 -41.18
N ASP A 6 -49.36 -50.65 -42.13
CA ASP A 6 -49.52 -52.11 -42.18
C ASP A 6 -48.17 -52.83 -42.39
N THR A 7 -47.26 -52.22 -43.17
CA THR A 7 -45.93 -52.77 -43.42
C THR A 7 -45.04 -52.66 -42.18
N VAL A 8 -45.07 -51.52 -41.49
CA VAL A 8 -44.36 -51.33 -40.21
C VAL A 8 -44.87 -52.30 -39.16
N GLU A 9 -46.18 -52.44 -38.99
CA GLU A 9 -46.78 -53.39 -38.04
C GLU A 9 -46.32 -54.82 -38.33
N LYS A 10 -46.29 -55.22 -39.61
CA LYS A 10 -45.81 -56.54 -40.01
C LYS A 10 -44.32 -56.73 -39.72
N ASP A 11 -43.48 -55.75 -40.04
CA ASP A 11 -42.04 -55.84 -39.85
C ASP A 11 -41.67 -55.84 -38.36
N VAL A 12 -42.38 -55.04 -37.55
CA VAL A 12 -42.27 -55.02 -36.07
C VAL A 12 -42.69 -56.36 -35.47
N LEU A 13 -43.85 -56.92 -35.86
CA LEU A 13 -44.30 -58.23 -35.38
C LEU A 13 -43.30 -59.35 -35.71
N LEU A 14 -42.75 -59.36 -36.93
CA LEU A 14 -41.74 -60.34 -37.31
C LEU A 14 -40.43 -60.14 -36.54
N ALA A 15 -40.02 -58.89 -36.29
CA ALA A 15 -38.85 -58.60 -35.46
C ALA A 15 -39.06 -59.08 -34.02
N GLU A 16 -40.24 -58.84 -33.43
CA GLU A 16 -40.63 -59.33 -32.10
C GLU A 16 -40.53 -60.87 -32.00
N GLU A 17 -41.06 -61.60 -32.99
CA GLU A 17 -40.99 -63.07 -33.04
C GLU A 17 -39.55 -63.58 -33.11
N LEU A 18 -38.72 -63.00 -33.97
CA LEU A 18 -37.32 -63.38 -34.14
C LEU A 18 -36.48 -63.03 -32.90
N LEU A 19 -36.72 -61.87 -32.28
CA LEU A 19 -36.07 -61.46 -31.03
C LEU A 19 -36.45 -62.39 -29.87
N LEU A 20 -37.69 -62.85 -29.79
CA LEU A 20 -38.11 -63.82 -28.77
C LEU A 20 -37.44 -65.19 -28.97
N ILE A 21 -37.31 -65.65 -30.21
CA ILE A 21 -36.60 -66.89 -30.53
C ILE A 21 -35.13 -66.78 -30.12
N ASP A 22 -34.46 -65.68 -30.46
CA ASP A 22 -33.05 -65.51 -30.13
C ASP A 22 -32.81 -65.20 -28.64
N ALA A 23 -33.75 -64.55 -27.95
CA ALA A 23 -33.74 -64.44 -26.49
C ALA A 23 -33.90 -65.80 -25.78
N ASP A 24 -34.74 -66.71 -26.31
CA ASP A 24 -34.83 -68.09 -25.80
C ASP A 24 -33.57 -68.91 -26.13
N ASN A 25 -33.00 -68.72 -27.33
CA ASN A 25 -31.73 -69.33 -27.69
C ASN A 25 -30.60 -68.86 -26.76
N GLU A 26 -30.52 -67.57 -26.43
CA GLU A 26 -29.54 -67.02 -25.48
C GLU A 26 -29.68 -67.68 -24.10
N LYS A 27 -30.90 -67.74 -23.56
CA LYS A 27 -31.18 -68.40 -22.27
C LYS A 27 -30.82 -69.87 -22.25
N ASN A 28 -31.00 -70.56 -23.37
CA ASN A 28 -30.67 -71.98 -23.53
C ASN A 28 -29.24 -72.22 -24.06
N VAL A 29 -28.39 -71.17 -24.12
CA VAL A 29 -26.99 -71.20 -24.58
C VAL A 29 -26.85 -71.80 -25.99
N ARG A 30 -27.81 -71.51 -26.86
CA ARG A 30 -27.82 -71.85 -28.27
C ARG A 30 -27.36 -70.64 -29.09
N LYS A 31 -26.80 -70.90 -30.27
CA LYS A 31 -26.30 -69.85 -31.16
C LYS A 31 -27.47 -68.95 -31.63
N LEU A 32 -27.31 -67.63 -31.53
CA LEU A 32 -28.21 -66.65 -32.10
C LEU A 32 -28.13 -66.67 -33.64
N GLN A 33 -29.27 -66.68 -34.33
CA GLN A 33 -29.32 -66.93 -35.77
C GLN A 33 -29.96 -65.80 -36.57
N HIS A 34 -30.72 -64.92 -35.92
CA HIS A 34 -31.62 -63.99 -36.59
C HIS A 34 -31.17 -62.53 -36.50
N GLN A 35 -30.02 -62.23 -35.87
CA GLN A 35 -29.46 -60.88 -35.71
C GLN A 35 -29.55 -60.02 -36.99
N LYS A 36 -29.07 -60.53 -38.13
CA LYS A 36 -29.06 -59.76 -39.39
C LYS A 36 -30.46 -59.51 -39.93
N GLU A 37 -31.32 -60.51 -39.87
CA GLU A 37 -32.70 -60.42 -40.36
C GLU A 37 -33.53 -59.45 -39.50
N THR A 38 -33.36 -59.50 -38.18
CA THR A 38 -33.96 -58.55 -37.25
C THR A 38 -33.46 -57.12 -37.49
N ALA A 39 -32.16 -56.92 -37.73
CA ALA A 39 -31.62 -55.60 -38.06
C ALA A 39 -32.22 -55.02 -39.35
N ASP A 40 -32.35 -55.85 -40.39
CA ASP A 40 -32.94 -55.43 -41.66
C ASP A 40 -34.44 -55.10 -41.54
N LEU A 41 -35.18 -55.83 -40.69
CA LEU A 41 -36.59 -55.55 -40.37
C LEU A 41 -36.74 -54.24 -39.59
N LEU A 42 -35.98 -54.06 -38.52
CA LEU A 42 -36.04 -52.85 -37.69
C LEU A 42 -35.58 -51.61 -38.48
N GLY A 43 -34.55 -51.72 -39.32
CA GLY A 43 -34.10 -50.62 -40.17
C GLY A 43 -35.12 -50.22 -41.24
N ARG A 44 -35.85 -51.18 -41.82
CA ARG A 44 -36.96 -50.88 -42.76
C ARG A 44 -38.14 -50.23 -42.04
N ALA A 45 -38.49 -50.73 -40.86
CA ALA A 45 -39.53 -50.14 -40.02
C ALA A 45 -39.20 -48.69 -39.62
N GLU A 46 -37.94 -48.39 -39.29
CA GLU A 46 -37.47 -47.03 -38.97
C GLU A 46 -37.73 -46.04 -40.12
N GLY A 47 -37.32 -46.41 -41.34
CA GLY A 47 -37.51 -45.58 -42.53
C GLY A 47 -38.98 -45.30 -42.80
N LEU A 48 -39.82 -46.33 -42.72
CA LEU A 48 -41.26 -46.20 -42.94
C LEU A 48 -41.97 -45.42 -41.80
N LEU A 49 -41.53 -45.58 -40.56
CA LEU A 49 -42.02 -44.80 -39.42
C LEU A 49 -41.73 -43.32 -39.59
N LYS A 50 -40.53 -42.96 -40.06
CA LYS A 50 -40.18 -41.58 -40.36
C LYS A 50 -41.12 -40.97 -41.41
N ASP A 51 -41.41 -41.71 -42.47
CA ASP A 51 -42.37 -41.28 -43.50
C ASP A 51 -43.80 -41.16 -42.93
N LEU A 52 -44.21 -42.07 -42.04
CA LEU A 52 -45.51 -42.01 -41.36
C LEU A 52 -45.65 -40.81 -40.43
N PHE A 53 -44.60 -40.42 -39.71
CA PHE A 53 -44.60 -39.20 -38.89
C PHE A 53 -44.74 -37.94 -39.76
N LEU A 54 -44.08 -37.89 -40.92
CA LEU A 54 -44.23 -36.78 -41.86
C LEU A 54 -45.65 -36.72 -42.46
N ASP A 55 -46.21 -37.87 -42.84
CA ASP A 55 -47.59 -37.99 -43.32
C ASP A 55 -48.60 -37.58 -42.23
N MET A 56 -48.39 -37.99 -40.99
CA MET A 56 -49.20 -37.64 -39.81
C MET A 56 -49.19 -36.12 -39.57
N ASP A 57 -48.02 -35.49 -39.55
CA ASP A 57 -47.89 -34.03 -39.38
C ASP A 57 -48.60 -33.27 -40.49
N LYS A 58 -48.55 -33.79 -41.73
CA LYS A 58 -49.28 -33.22 -42.86
C LYS A 58 -50.79 -33.39 -42.68
N ALA A 59 -51.27 -34.55 -42.22
CA ALA A 59 -52.68 -34.81 -41.94
C ALA A 59 -53.22 -33.89 -40.83
N LYS A 60 -52.43 -33.63 -39.78
CA LYS A 60 -52.74 -32.64 -38.72
C LYS A 60 -52.86 -31.23 -39.28
N LYS A 61 -51.88 -30.78 -40.08
CA LYS A 61 -51.89 -29.44 -40.69
C LYS A 61 -53.06 -29.21 -41.63
N MET A 62 -53.56 -30.26 -42.27
CA MET A 62 -54.75 -30.21 -43.13
C MET A 62 -56.07 -30.38 -42.39
N ASN A 63 -56.06 -30.45 -41.04
CA ASN A 63 -57.22 -30.72 -40.19
C ASN A 63 -58.02 -31.96 -40.64
N HIS A 64 -57.31 -33.04 -41.00
CA HIS A 64 -57.95 -34.29 -41.40
C HIS A 64 -58.82 -34.83 -40.25
N PRO A 65 -60.08 -35.26 -40.49
CA PRO A 65 -61.02 -35.64 -39.43
C PRO A 65 -60.53 -36.78 -38.54
N GLN A 66 -59.65 -37.65 -39.06
CA GLN A 66 -59.06 -38.77 -38.31
C GLN A 66 -57.62 -38.50 -37.82
N ALA A 67 -57.13 -37.25 -37.88
CA ALA A 67 -55.73 -36.94 -37.57
C ALA A 67 -55.28 -37.40 -36.16
N GLY A 68 -56.18 -37.34 -35.17
CA GLY A 68 -55.90 -37.83 -33.82
C GLY A 68 -55.80 -39.36 -33.71
N GLU A 69 -56.60 -40.11 -34.47
CA GLU A 69 -56.50 -41.58 -34.52
C GLU A 69 -55.18 -42.00 -35.18
N ILE A 70 -54.82 -41.33 -36.28
CA ILE A 70 -53.58 -41.55 -37.01
C ILE A 70 -52.37 -41.28 -36.12
N GLU A 71 -52.38 -40.19 -35.36
CA GLU A 71 -51.32 -39.87 -34.41
C GLU A 71 -51.12 -40.94 -33.35
N ASN A 72 -52.21 -41.43 -32.76
CA ASN A 72 -52.16 -42.48 -31.76
C ASN A 72 -51.61 -43.79 -32.33
N ASP A 73 -52.04 -44.17 -33.53
CA ASP A 73 -51.57 -45.41 -34.18
C ASP A 73 -50.09 -45.34 -34.58
N VAL A 74 -49.64 -44.22 -35.17
CA VAL A 74 -48.22 -44.03 -35.52
C VAL A 74 -47.33 -43.99 -34.26
N SER A 75 -47.81 -43.35 -33.19
CA SER A 75 -47.09 -43.33 -31.91
C SER A 75 -46.97 -44.72 -31.30
N ARG A 76 -48.04 -45.53 -31.33
CA ARG A 76 -48.02 -46.91 -30.83
C ARG A 76 -47.05 -47.80 -31.62
N LEU A 77 -46.99 -47.64 -32.95
CA LEU A 77 -46.03 -48.36 -33.80
C LEU A 77 -44.58 -47.98 -33.46
N HIS A 78 -44.32 -46.69 -33.26
CA HIS A 78 -42.99 -46.21 -32.89
C HIS A 78 -42.56 -46.70 -31.50
N GLU A 79 -43.45 -46.72 -30.52
CA GLU A 79 -43.17 -47.25 -29.18
C GLU A 79 -42.79 -48.72 -29.21
N ARG A 80 -43.51 -49.55 -29.99
CA ARG A 80 -43.19 -50.97 -30.16
C ARG A 80 -41.83 -51.17 -30.83
N TRP A 81 -41.59 -50.47 -31.94
CA TRP A 81 -40.31 -50.50 -32.63
C TRP A 81 -39.13 -50.09 -31.73
N LEU A 82 -39.31 -49.06 -30.91
CA LEU A 82 -38.28 -48.59 -29.97
C LEU A 82 -37.96 -49.64 -28.90
N LYS A 83 -38.99 -50.35 -28.42
CA LYS A 83 -38.84 -51.45 -27.46
C LYS A 83 -38.05 -52.61 -28.08
N ASP A 84 -38.35 -52.97 -29.32
CA ASP A 84 -37.62 -54.02 -30.04
C ASP A 84 -36.18 -53.63 -30.34
N CYS A 85 -35.91 -52.36 -30.66
CA CYS A 85 -34.54 -51.86 -30.84
C CYS A 85 -33.73 -51.88 -29.54
N SER A 86 -34.39 -51.74 -28.39
CA SER A 86 -33.74 -51.83 -27.08
C SER A 86 -33.39 -53.29 -26.77
N LEU A 87 -34.33 -54.20 -26.99
CA LEU A 87 -34.10 -55.64 -26.83
C LEU A 87 -33.03 -56.16 -27.79
N TYR A 88 -33.02 -55.68 -29.04
CA TYR A 88 -31.98 -55.98 -30.03
C TYR A 88 -30.58 -55.58 -29.53
N ARG A 89 -30.42 -54.36 -29.00
CA ARG A 89 -29.14 -53.89 -28.47
C ARG A 89 -28.69 -54.69 -27.25
N GLU A 90 -29.61 -55.05 -26.36
CA GLU A 90 -29.31 -55.91 -25.20
C GLU A 90 -28.82 -57.30 -25.62
N LEU A 91 -29.46 -57.92 -26.63
CA LEU A 91 -29.12 -59.26 -27.11
C LEU A 91 -27.83 -59.33 -27.95
N TYR A 92 -27.53 -58.26 -28.70
CA TYR A 92 -26.50 -58.32 -29.75
C TYR A 92 -25.34 -57.33 -29.59
N GLU A 93 -25.48 -56.29 -28.76
CA GLU A 93 -24.49 -55.22 -28.59
C GLU A 93 -24.27 -54.87 -27.10
N PRO A 94 -23.72 -55.79 -26.27
CA PRO A 94 -23.33 -55.41 -24.92
C PRO A 94 -22.23 -54.33 -24.93
N LEU A 95 -22.53 -53.19 -24.31
CA LEU A 95 -21.70 -51.99 -24.23
C LEU A 95 -20.33 -52.27 -23.58
N ASN A 96 -19.25 -52.13 -24.34
CA ASN A 96 -17.89 -52.01 -23.79
C ASN A 96 -17.66 -50.57 -23.28
N GLU A 97 -18.16 -50.25 -22.09
CA GLU A 97 -17.70 -49.09 -21.31
C GLU A 97 -16.51 -49.51 -20.45
N VAL A 98 -15.28 -49.31 -20.95
CA VAL A 98 -14.06 -49.37 -20.13
C VAL A 98 -13.37 -48.01 -20.15
N GLU A 99 -13.55 -47.30 -19.03
CA GLU A 99 -12.62 -46.40 -18.34
C GLU A 99 -11.40 -45.86 -19.12
N LEU A 100 -11.48 -44.65 -19.67
CA LEU A 100 -10.30 -43.79 -19.87
C LEU A 100 -10.65 -42.31 -19.65
N GLN A 101 -10.96 -41.92 -18.40
CA GLN A 101 -10.69 -40.56 -17.97
C GLN A 101 -9.22 -40.48 -17.52
N PRO A 102 -8.44 -39.47 -17.94
CA PRO A 102 -7.06 -39.33 -17.48
C PRO A 102 -7.05 -39.14 -15.96
N ARG A 103 -6.59 -40.17 -15.23
CA ARG A 103 -6.46 -40.13 -13.76
C ARG A 103 -5.41 -39.08 -13.39
N ILE A 104 -5.84 -37.98 -12.78
CA ILE A 104 -4.94 -36.94 -12.27
C ILE A 104 -4.09 -37.55 -11.16
N ASN A 105 -2.76 -37.44 -11.27
CA ASN A 105 -1.86 -37.85 -10.20
C ASN A 105 -1.86 -36.79 -9.09
N TRP A 106 -2.88 -36.86 -8.23
CA TRP A 106 -3.08 -35.92 -7.12
C TRP A 106 -1.90 -35.88 -6.15
N ALA A 107 -1.20 -36.99 -5.93
CA ALA A 107 -0.02 -37.01 -5.08
C ALA A 107 1.09 -36.12 -5.66
N LEU A 108 1.33 -36.15 -6.98
CA LEU A 108 2.32 -35.27 -7.61
C LEU A 108 1.90 -33.80 -7.52
N VAL A 109 0.64 -33.49 -7.81
CA VAL A 109 0.10 -32.13 -7.78
C VAL A 109 0.20 -31.53 -6.37
N LEU A 110 -0.26 -32.25 -5.35
CA LEU A 110 -0.21 -31.77 -3.96
C LEU A 110 1.23 -31.61 -3.47
N ASN A 111 2.13 -32.51 -3.83
CA ASN A 111 3.56 -32.36 -3.50
C ASN A 111 4.20 -31.14 -4.16
N GLN A 112 3.83 -30.83 -5.41
CA GLN A 112 4.30 -29.62 -6.08
C GLN A 112 3.76 -28.37 -5.39
N LYS A 113 2.46 -28.32 -5.10
CA LYS A 113 1.85 -27.17 -4.41
C LYS A 113 2.38 -26.99 -2.99
N GLN A 114 2.68 -28.07 -2.28
CA GLN A 114 3.34 -28.00 -0.98
C GLN A 114 4.74 -27.37 -1.06
N LYS A 115 5.52 -27.65 -2.12
CA LYS A 115 6.81 -26.99 -2.34
C LYS A 115 6.68 -25.52 -2.72
N GLU A 116 5.65 -25.16 -3.48
CA GLU A 116 5.35 -23.77 -3.84
C GLU A 116 4.92 -22.96 -2.60
N ALA A 117 4.10 -23.55 -1.73
CA ALA A 117 3.65 -23.03 -0.44
C ALA A 117 4.78 -22.83 0.57
N SER A 118 5.76 -23.73 0.61
CA SER A 118 6.86 -23.72 1.59
C SER A 118 7.95 -22.68 1.31
N LYS A 119 7.78 -21.79 0.32
CA LYS A 119 8.75 -20.73 0.02
C LYS A 119 8.55 -19.55 0.98
N GLU A 120 9.27 -19.58 2.10
CA GLU A 120 9.22 -18.54 3.14
C GLU A 120 10.21 -17.36 2.88
N GLU A 121 10.18 -16.77 1.68
CA GLU A 121 10.93 -15.51 1.45
C GLU A 121 9.97 -14.33 1.53
N TYR A 122 10.04 -13.56 2.62
CA TYR A 122 9.29 -12.32 2.77
C TYR A 122 10.03 -11.17 2.11
N GLY A 123 9.30 -10.40 1.28
CA GLY A 123 9.87 -9.26 0.58
C GLY A 123 10.21 -8.11 1.56
N PRO A 124 11.29 -7.33 1.29
CA PRO A 124 11.69 -6.24 2.18
C PRO A 124 10.76 -5.01 2.10
N THR A 125 10.01 -4.86 1.00
CA THR A 125 9.15 -3.70 0.74
C THR A 125 7.66 -4.06 0.77
N LEU A 126 6.80 -3.07 1.05
CA LEU A 126 5.35 -3.27 1.01
C LEU A 126 4.86 -3.68 -0.39
N ALA A 127 5.52 -3.23 -1.45
CA ALA A 127 5.20 -3.63 -2.82
C ALA A 127 5.49 -5.12 -3.07
N ASP A 128 6.60 -5.63 -2.54
CA ASP A 128 6.93 -7.05 -2.64
C ASP A 128 5.96 -7.90 -1.82
N LEU A 129 5.61 -7.44 -0.61
CA LEU A 129 4.64 -8.13 0.23
C LEU A 129 3.24 -8.17 -0.40
N LYS A 130 2.78 -7.08 -1.04
CA LYS A 130 1.52 -7.07 -1.81
C LYS A 130 1.53 -8.11 -2.95
N LYS A 131 2.65 -8.25 -3.67
CA LYS A 131 2.80 -9.28 -4.70
C LYS A 131 2.76 -10.69 -4.10
N GLN A 132 3.40 -10.90 -2.95
CA GLN A 132 3.40 -12.18 -2.24
C GLN A 132 2.00 -12.57 -1.74
N ILE A 133 1.27 -11.62 -1.15
CA ILE A 133 -0.13 -11.82 -0.74
C ILE A 133 -1.00 -12.17 -1.96
N ALA A 134 -0.84 -11.47 -3.08
CA ALA A 134 -1.58 -11.78 -4.30
C ALA A 134 -1.26 -13.19 -4.82
N ALA A 135 0.02 -13.56 -4.87
CA ALA A 135 0.45 -14.89 -5.29
C ALA A 135 -0.06 -16.00 -4.36
N HIS A 136 0.03 -15.80 -3.05
CA HIS A 136 -0.50 -16.73 -2.04
C HIS A 136 -2.01 -16.87 -2.14
N ASN A 137 -2.76 -15.77 -2.32
CA ASN A 137 -4.22 -15.83 -2.50
C ASN A 137 -4.63 -16.58 -3.78
N ILE A 138 -3.86 -16.46 -4.86
CA ILE A 138 -4.08 -17.23 -6.09
C ILE A 138 -3.82 -18.72 -5.83
N LEU A 139 -2.69 -19.05 -5.20
CA LEU A 139 -2.32 -20.42 -4.84
C LEU A 139 -3.38 -21.06 -3.93
N HIS A 140 -3.82 -20.33 -2.90
CA HIS A 140 -4.84 -20.78 -1.96
C HIS A 140 -6.16 -21.11 -2.67
N LYS A 141 -6.65 -20.21 -3.52
CA LYS A 141 -7.88 -20.44 -4.31
C LYS A 141 -7.73 -21.62 -5.28
N GLU A 142 -6.55 -21.79 -5.87
CA GLU A 142 -6.26 -22.94 -6.72
C GLU A 142 -6.35 -24.25 -5.92
N ILE A 143 -5.74 -24.30 -4.74
CA ILE A 143 -5.81 -25.45 -3.83
C ILE A 143 -7.25 -25.71 -3.40
N GLU A 144 -8.01 -24.69 -2.96
CA GLU A 144 -9.42 -24.83 -2.59
C GLU A 144 -10.27 -25.46 -3.72
N SER A 145 -9.98 -25.09 -4.98
CA SER A 145 -10.69 -25.63 -6.14
C SER A 145 -10.49 -27.15 -6.34
N TYR A 146 -9.39 -27.71 -5.83
CA TYR A 146 -9.10 -29.14 -5.94
C TYR A 146 -10.09 -30.00 -5.17
N ASN A 147 -10.69 -29.48 -4.10
CA ASN A 147 -11.72 -30.21 -3.35
C ASN A 147 -12.90 -30.63 -4.24
N ASN A 148 -13.26 -29.81 -5.23
CA ASN A 148 -14.35 -30.11 -6.17
C ASN A 148 -13.99 -31.22 -7.17
N GLN A 149 -12.69 -31.46 -7.39
CA GLN A 149 -12.17 -32.44 -8.33
C GLN A 149 -11.71 -33.75 -7.65
N LEU A 150 -11.48 -33.70 -6.33
CA LEU A 150 -11.11 -34.83 -5.48
C LEU A 150 -12.35 -35.69 -5.15
N CYS A 151 -12.69 -36.64 -6.03
CA CYS A 151 -13.79 -37.59 -5.82
C CYS A 151 -13.29 -39.03 -5.58
N PRO A 152 -14.06 -39.92 -4.93
CA PRO A 152 -13.65 -41.32 -4.71
C PRO A 152 -13.31 -42.10 -5.98
N GLY A 153 -13.88 -41.74 -7.13
CA GLY A 153 -13.57 -42.33 -8.45
C GLY A 153 -12.33 -41.74 -9.15
N SER A 154 -11.68 -40.73 -8.57
CA SER A 154 -10.49 -40.07 -9.14
C SER A 154 -9.17 -40.75 -8.76
N THR A 155 -9.21 -41.76 -7.88
CA THR A 155 -8.05 -42.49 -7.34
C THR A 155 -8.20 -43.99 -7.54
N SER A 156 -7.09 -44.74 -7.53
CA SER A 156 -7.10 -46.17 -7.85
C SER A 156 -7.66 -47.06 -6.74
N SER A 157 -7.66 -46.58 -5.49
CA SER A 157 -8.24 -47.28 -4.34
C SER A 157 -8.82 -46.32 -3.30
N GLN A 158 -9.70 -46.85 -2.42
CA GLN A 158 -10.28 -46.09 -1.30
C GLN A 158 -9.23 -45.68 -0.24
N GLU A 159 -8.17 -46.47 -0.08
CA GLU A 159 -7.05 -46.16 0.81
C GLU A 159 -6.20 -45.00 0.25
N GLU A 160 -5.95 -45.00 -1.06
CA GLU A 160 -5.24 -43.91 -1.76
C GLU A 160 -6.04 -42.60 -1.68
N TYR A 161 -7.36 -42.66 -1.88
CA TYR A 161 -8.25 -41.52 -1.68
C TYR A 161 -8.15 -40.94 -0.26
N ALA A 162 -8.20 -41.78 0.77
CA ALA A 162 -8.10 -41.34 2.15
C ALA A 162 -6.74 -40.70 2.45
N ALA A 163 -5.65 -41.25 1.91
CA ALA A 163 -4.31 -40.69 2.03
C ALA A 163 -4.19 -39.32 1.34
N ILE A 164 -4.69 -39.18 0.11
CA ILE A 164 -4.68 -37.92 -0.64
C ILE A 164 -5.54 -36.87 0.06
N LYS A 165 -6.72 -37.24 0.56
CA LYS A 165 -7.61 -36.33 1.30
C LYS A 165 -6.96 -35.82 2.58
N LYS A 166 -6.21 -36.68 3.28
CA LYS A 166 -5.40 -36.28 4.44
C LYS A 166 -4.25 -35.35 4.05
N GLN A 167 -3.54 -35.62 2.95
CA GLN A 167 -2.48 -34.73 2.45
C GLN A 167 -3.03 -33.35 2.07
N TYR A 168 -4.17 -33.31 1.38
CA TYR A 168 -4.87 -32.07 1.03
C TYR A 168 -5.28 -31.26 2.27
N ALA A 169 -5.87 -31.91 3.28
CA ALA A 169 -6.23 -31.25 4.54
C ALA A 169 -4.98 -30.70 5.28
N ASN A 170 -3.87 -31.44 5.26
CA ASN A 170 -2.61 -30.97 5.83
C ASN A 170 -2.06 -29.76 5.08
N LEU A 171 -2.14 -29.74 3.75
CA LEU A 171 -1.71 -28.60 2.93
C LEU A 171 -2.53 -27.34 3.26
N LEU A 172 -3.86 -27.44 3.32
CA LEU A 172 -4.72 -26.32 3.73
C LEU A 172 -4.39 -25.81 5.14
N CYS A 173 -4.10 -26.73 6.06
CA CYS A 173 -3.72 -26.39 7.43
C CYS A 173 -2.36 -25.63 7.48
N GLN A 174 -1.41 -25.99 6.60
CA GLN A 174 -0.13 -25.32 6.48
C GLN A 174 -0.23 -23.92 5.87
N GLU A 175 -1.18 -23.68 4.96
CA GLU A 175 -1.41 -22.37 4.34
C GLU A 175 -1.98 -21.33 5.34
N CYS A 176 -2.75 -21.77 6.34
CA CYS A 176 -3.45 -20.87 7.26
C CYS A 176 -2.49 -19.96 8.09
N PRO A 177 -1.42 -20.50 8.74
CA PRO A 177 -0.41 -19.67 9.39
C PRO A 177 0.32 -18.72 8.44
N VAL A 178 0.57 -19.13 7.19
CA VAL A 178 1.25 -18.29 6.18
C VAL A 178 0.40 -17.07 5.84
N SER A 179 -0.90 -17.26 5.61
CA SER A 179 -1.86 -16.17 5.39
C SER A 179 -1.91 -15.22 6.59
N LEU A 180 -1.98 -15.75 7.81
CA LEU A 180 -1.98 -14.94 9.03
C LEU A 180 -0.71 -14.08 9.16
N ASN A 181 0.46 -14.69 8.92
CA ASN A 181 1.76 -14.02 8.96
C ASN A 181 1.90 -12.95 7.87
N LEU A 182 1.39 -13.21 6.66
CA LEU A 182 1.41 -12.23 5.58
C LEU A 182 0.54 -11.01 5.90
N ASN A 183 -0.65 -11.23 6.47
CA ASN A 183 -1.56 -10.14 6.84
C ASN A 183 -1.01 -9.33 8.03
N SER A 184 -0.52 -10.00 9.08
CA SER A 184 0.05 -9.30 10.24
C SER A 184 1.29 -8.48 9.88
N LEU A 185 2.15 -9.00 9.00
CA LEU A 185 3.29 -8.26 8.47
C LEU A 185 2.84 -7.08 7.60
N TYR A 186 1.78 -7.26 6.80
CA TYR A 186 1.26 -6.22 5.93
C TYR A 186 0.70 -5.04 6.72
N ASP A 187 -0.14 -5.31 7.72
CA ASP A 187 -0.71 -4.28 8.58
C ASP A 187 0.42 -3.50 9.29
N TYR A 188 1.38 -4.22 9.88
CA TYR A 188 2.54 -3.61 10.54
C TYR A 188 3.38 -2.73 9.60
N MET A 189 3.74 -3.24 8.43
CA MET A 189 4.55 -2.50 7.46
C MET A 189 3.80 -1.30 6.88
N GLN A 190 2.49 -1.42 6.67
CA GLN A 190 1.66 -0.32 6.20
C GLN A 190 1.63 0.82 7.22
N ASP A 191 1.45 0.51 8.51
CA ASP A 191 1.42 1.52 9.56
C ASP A 191 2.81 2.17 9.75
N CYS A 192 3.89 1.39 9.67
CA CYS A 192 5.25 1.92 9.65
C CYS A 192 5.50 2.88 8.49
N GLU A 193 5.12 2.51 7.25
CA GLU A 193 5.31 3.35 6.07
C GLU A 193 4.48 4.64 6.15
N LYS A 194 3.26 4.57 6.68
CA LYS A 194 2.39 5.73 6.89
C LYS A 194 3.04 6.72 7.86
N GLU A 195 3.52 6.25 9.01
CA GLU A 195 4.12 7.13 10.03
C GLU A 195 5.45 7.71 9.54
N VAL A 196 6.28 6.91 8.87
CA VAL A 196 7.53 7.37 8.26
C VAL A 196 7.27 8.42 7.16
N ALA A 197 6.23 8.24 6.34
CA ALA A 197 5.88 9.22 5.31
C ALA A 197 5.46 10.56 5.93
N TYR A 198 4.64 10.53 6.98
CA TYR A 198 4.25 11.72 7.73
C TYR A 198 5.47 12.45 8.30
N MET A 199 6.32 11.74 9.04
CA MET A 199 7.53 12.32 9.63
C MET A 199 8.43 12.94 8.56
N ARG A 200 8.62 12.29 7.41
CA ARG A 200 9.44 12.85 6.32
C ARG A 200 8.84 14.11 5.72
N GLU A 201 7.52 14.20 5.62
CA GLU A 201 6.85 15.41 5.14
C GLU A 201 7.10 16.58 6.10
N GLU A 202 6.92 16.37 7.40
CA GLU A 202 7.18 17.41 8.42
C GLU A 202 8.67 17.79 8.50
N GLN A 203 9.57 16.80 8.48
CA GLN A 203 11.02 17.06 8.40
C GLN A 203 11.37 17.91 7.17
N ASN A 204 10.80 17.61 6.01
CA ASN A 204 11.04 18.38 4.78
C ASN A 204 10.55 19.83 4.88
N LYS A 205 9.47 20.11 5.62
CA LYS A 205 9.01 21.49 5.87
C LYS A 205 10.06 22.26 6.67
N ILE A 206 10.58 21.66 7.74
CA ILE A 206 11.62 22.27 8.59
C ILE A 206 12.93 22.47 7.86
N LEU A 207 13.35 21.47 7.06
CA LEU A 207 14.60 21.49 6.30
C LEU A 207 14.62 22.57 5.21
N LYS A 208 13.49 22.80 4.55
CA LYS A 208 13.35 23.79 3.45
C LYS A 208 12.99 25.19 3.93
N GLN A 209 12.63 25.34 5.20
CA GLN A 209 12.28 26.63 5.78
C GLN A 209 13.52 27.54 5.82
N ASP A 210 13.35 28.79 5.41
CA ASP A 210 14.37 29.79 5.62
C ASP A 210 14.36 30.25 7.09
N TRP A 211 15.52 30.09 7.73
CA TRP A 211 15.78 30.45 9.13
C TRP A 211 16.65 31.71 9.26
N SER A 212 16.82 32.48 8.19
CA SER A 212 17.56 33.75 8.15
C SER A 212 16.71 34.96 8.57
N ASP A 213 17.28 36.16 8.48
CA ASP A 213 16.57 37.42 8.71
C ASP A 213 15.45 37.67 7.69
N GLN A 214 15.46 36.94 6.57
CA GLN A 214 14.47 37.01 5.50
C GLN A 214 13.26 36.09 5.72
N MET A 215 13.20 35.38 6.86
CA MET A 215 12.07 34.51 7.20
C MET A 215 10.73 35.26 7.09
N VAL A 216 9.85 34.72 6.23
CA VAL A 216 8.50 35.24 6.03
C VAL A 216 7.56 34.62 7.05
N ASP A 217 6.67 35.43 7.62
CA ASP A 217 5.58 35.01 8.50
C ASP A 217 5.99 34.14 9.71
N HIS A 218 7.05 34.57 10.41
CA HIS A 218 7.55 33.87 11.60
C HIS A 218 6.46 33.67 12.68
N ALA A 219 5.50 34.59 12.80
CA ALA A 219 4.41 34.52 13.77
C ALA A 219 3.43 33.37 13.49
N ASP A 220 3.04 33.16 12.22
CA ASP A 220 2.19 32.02 11.86
C ASP A 220 2.95 30.70 12.02
N ILE A 221 4.23 30.64 11.63
CA ILE A 221 5.05 29.44 11.82
C ILE A 221 5.22 29.09 13.30
N ARG A 222 5.45 30.08 14.18
CA ARG A 222 5.44 29.86 15.64
C ARG A 222 4.10 29.31 16.11
N ARG A 223 2.99 29.90 15.67
CA ARG A 223 1.64 29.44 16.03
C ARG A 223 1.39 28.00 15.59
N GLN A 224 1.77 27.64 14.37
CA GLN A 224 1.63 26.27 13.84
C GLN A 224 2.46 25.27 14.66
N ASN A 225 3.69 25.64 14.99
CA ASN A 225 4.60 24.82 15.79
C ASN A 225 4.08 24.60 17.22
N GLU A 226 3.59 25.65 17.88
CA GLU A 226 2.95 25.53 19.20
C GLU A 226 1.67 24.67 19.15
N ASN A 227 0.86 24.82 18.09
CA ASN A 227 -0.32 23.97 17.89
C ASN A 227 0.09 22.50 17.71
N PHE A 228 1.14 22.23 16.94
CA PHE A 228 1.67 20.88 16.75
C PHE A 228 2.17 20.27 18.06
N LYS A 229 2.99 21.00 18.82
CA LYS A 229 3.52 20.56 20.13
C LYS A 229 2.40 20.23 21.12
N ASN A 230 1.41 21.11 21.22
CA ASN A 230 0.35 20.97 22.22
C ASN A 230 -0.71 19.93 21.85
N ASN A 231 -0.96 19.68 20.56
CA ASN A 231 -2.11 18.89 20.12
C ASN A 231 -1.77 17.62 19.33
N ARG A 232 -0.56 17.47 18.77
CA ARG A 232 -0.22 16.37 17.86
C ARG A 232 1.01 15.57 18.27
N LEU A 233 2.04 16.23 18.82
CA LEU A 233 3.32 15.58 19.12
C LEU A 233 3.14 14.33 20.01
N LEU A 234 2.36 14.43 21.09
CA LEU A 234 2.10 13.30 21.99
C LEU A 234 1.30 12.16 21.34
N SER A 235 0.42 12.47 20.37
CA SER A 235 -0.31 11.45 19.61
C SER A 235 0.66 10.64 18.75
N HIS A 236 1.52 11.32 17.99
CA HIS A 236 2.52 10.67 17.15
C HIS A 236 3.56 9.92 17.97
N GLU A 237 3.97 10.44 19.13
CA GLU A 237 4.85 9.71 20.06
C GLU A 237 4.21 8.39 20.52
N SER A 238 2.91 8.41 20.84
CA SER A 238 2.16 7.20 21.20
C SER A 238 2.09 6.21 20.04
N GLU A 239 1.84 6.68 18.82
CA GLU A 239 1.79 5.84 17.61
C GLU A 239 3.15 5.21 17.32
N VAL A 240 4.23 5.99 17.37
CA VAL A 240 5.60 5.48 17.20
C VAL A 240 5.93 4.43 18.26
N ASN A 241 5.64 4.69 19.54
CA ASN A 241 5.88 3.73 20.61
C ASN A 241 5.10 2.43 20.40
N GLN A 242 3.83 2.52 20.00
CA GLN A 242 3.03 1.35 19.65
C GLN A 242 3.66 0.55 18.51
N LEU A 243 4.16 1.21 17.46
CA LEU A 243 4.86 0.53 16.35
C LEU A 243 6.19 -0.11 16.79
N GLN A 244 6.86 0.44 17.79
CA GLN A 244 8.04 -0.21 18.37
C GLN A 244 7.65 -1.48 19.13
N ASP A 245 6.63 -1.40 19.97
CA ASP A 245 6.12 -2.52 20.78
C ASP A 245 5.53 -3.65 19.91
N ASP A 246 4.74 -3.30 18.89
CA ASP A 246 4.20 -4.27 17.94
C ASP A 246 5.30 -4.97 17.14
N GLY A 247 6.35 -4.23 16.76
CA GLY A 247 7.54 -4.79 16.11
C GLY A 247 8.30 -5.76 17.02
N ASP A 248 8.53 -5.37 18.27
CA ASP A 248 9.18 -6.24 19.26
C ASP A 248 8.35 -7.50 19.54
N ARG A 249 7.03 -7.37 19.68
CA ARG A 249 6.12 -8.51 19.86
C ARG A 249 6.20 -9.49 18.69
N LEU A 250 6.21 -9.01 17.44
CA LEU A 250 6.34 -9.87 16.26
C LEU A 250 7.68 -10.62 16.25
N ILE A 251 8.77 -9.97 16.65
CA ILE A 251 10.09 -10.59 16.74
C ILE A 251 10.12 -11.63 17.87
N GLU A 252 9.56 -11.34 19.04
CA GLU A 252 9.46 -12.27 20.18
C GLU A 252 8.62 -13.51 19.86
N LEU A 253 7.54 -13.33 19.10
CA LEU A 253 6.72 -14.42 18.56
C LEU A 253 7.42 -15.23 17.45
N LYS A 254 8.69 -14.91 17.14
CA LYS A 254 9.51 -15.58 16.12
C LYS A 254 8.83 -15.56 14.75
N HIS A 255 8.25 -14.41 14.39
CA HIS A 255 7.66 -14.23 13.07
C HIS A 255 8.71 -14.55 11.98
N PRO A 256 8.36 -15.30 10.92
CA PRO A 256 9.34 -15.73 9.90
C PRO A 256 9.99 -14.55 9.16
N ALA A 257 9.32 -13.39 9.12
CA ALA A 257 9.86 -12.13 8.59
C ALA A 257 10.57 -11.23 9.63
N ALA A 258 11.07 -11.77 10.75
CA ALA A 258 11.63 -10.97 11.85
C ALA A 258 12.71 -9.97 11.42
N SER A 259 13.56 -10.30 10.45
CA SER A 259 14.58 -9.39 9.92
C SER A 259 13.98 -8.16 9.22
N THR A 260 12.90 -8.36 8.47
CA THR A 260 12.15 -7.29 7.80
C THR A 260 11.44 -6.41 8.83
N VAL A 261 10.76 -7.02 9.82
CA VAL A 261 10.13 -6.30 10.94
C VAL A 261 11.16 -5.43 11.68
N GLN A 262 12.32 -5.99 12.02
CA GLN A 262 13.42 -5.26 12.66
C GLN A 262 13.86 -4.05 11.82
N ALA A 263 14.03 -4.21 10.50
CA ALA A 263 14.45 -3.13 9.62
C ALA A 263 13.43 -1.97 9.56
N HIS A 264 12.13 -2.29 9.51
CA HIS A 264 11.06 -1.27 9.55
C HIS A 264 10.98 -0.60 10.92
N ARG A 265 11.04 -1.37 12.01
CA ARG A 265 11.09 -0.85 13.38
C ARG A 265 12.22 0.14 13.60
N ASP A 266 13.43 -0.23 13.16
CA ASP A 266 14.62 0.63 13.25
C ASP A 266 14.50 1.86 12.34
N THR A 267 13.85 1.74 11.18
CA THR A 267 13.57 2.88 10.31
C THR A 267 12.65 3.88 10.99
N VAL A 268 11.52 3.43 11.56
CA VAL A 268 10.57 4.28 12.31
C VAL A 268 11.30 5.00 13.44
N ARG A 269 12.08 4.28 14.27
CA ARG A 269 12.86 4.88 15.37
C ARG A 269 13.83 5.95 14.88
N ASN A 270 14.58 5.66 13.82
CA ASN A 270 15.59 6.58 13.30
C ASN A 270 14.95 7.85 12.72
N GLU A 271 13.85 7.72 12.00
CA GLU A 271 13.11 8.87 11.44
C GLU A 271 12.45 9.70 12.54
N TRP A 272 11.90 9.07 13.58
CA TRP A 272 11.37 9.77 14.76
C TRP A 272 12.44 10.57 15.49
N GLN A 273 13.63 9.98 15.72
CA GLN A 273 14.73 10.69 16.36
C GLN A 273 15.20 11.90 15.54
N LYS A 274 15.32 11.75 14.21
CA LYS A 274 15.65 12.87 13.32
C LYS A 274 14.60 13.97 13.38
N PHE A 275 13.32 13.59 13.38
CA PHE A 275 12.22 14.52 13.45
C PHE A 275 12.24 15.33 14.76
N LEU A 276 12.38 14.67 15.91
CA LEU A 276 12.50 15.35 17.21
C LEU A 276 13.70 16.30 17.26
N ASN A 277 14.84 15.88 16.69
CA ASN A 277 16.04 16.72 16.61
C ASN A 277 15.79 17.97 15.76
N LEU A 278 15.04 17.86 14.67
CA LEU A 278 14.64 19.02 13.86
C LEU A 278 13.62 19.91 14.58
N CYS A 279 12.70 19.36 15.37
CA CYS A 279 11.82 20.17 16.22
C CYS A 279 12.64 21.01 17.23
N ILE A 280 13.70 20.44 17.83
CA ILE A 280 14.60 21.19 18.72
C ILE A 280 15.28 22.35 17.96
N CYS A 281 15.78 22.09 16.75
CA CYS A 281 16.37 23.14 15.92
C CYS A 281 15.35 24.24 15.60
N GLN A 282 14.13 23.85 15.19
CA GLN A 282 13.05 24.76 14.87
C GLN A 282 12.71 25.69 16.04
N GLU A 283 12.59 25.16 17.26
CA GLU A 283 12.37 25.99 18.46
C GLU A 283 13.45 27.05 18.62
N THR A 284 14.72 26.63 18.55
CA THR A 284 15.84 27.55 18.76
C THR A 284 15.89 28.62 17.67
N HIS A 285 15.60 28.27 16.41
CA HIS A 285 15.54 29.25 15.33
C HIS A 285 14.38 30.23 15.49
N LEU A 286 13.20 29.77 15.90
CA LEU A 286 12.07 30.66 16.15
C LEU A 286 12.38 31.64 17.29
N ASP A 287 12.99 31.18 18.38
CA ASP A 287 13.40 32.03 19.50
C ASP A 287 14.41 33.10 19.03
N ASN A 288 15.42 32.69 18.26
CA ASN A 288 16.42 33.59 17.69
C ASN A 288 15.82 34.63 16.74
N ILE A 289 14.83 34.23 15.93
CA ILE A 289 14.18 35.11 14.96
C ILE A 289 13.27 36.12 15.66
N GLU A 290 12.52 35.71 16.67
CA GLU A 290 11.69 36.61 17.46
C GLU A 290 12.55 37.64 18.20
N GLU A 291 13.62 37.21 18.87
CA GLU A 291 14.52 38.13 19.57
C GLU A 291 15.20 39.11 18.60
N TYR A 292 15.64 38.63 17.42
CA TYR A 292 16.20 39.47 16.36
C TYR A 292 15.19 40.51 15.85
N LYS A 293 13.95 40.10 15.56
CA LYS A 293 12.91 41.00 15.04
C LYS A 293 12.46 42.03 16.08
N TRP A 294 12.34 41.65 17.35
CA TRP A 294 12.06 42.61 18.43
C TRP A 294 13.20 43.60 18.60
N TYR A 295 14.45 43.13 18.57
CA TYR A 295 15.61 44.02 18.61
C TYR A 295 15.60 45.03 17.46
N GLN A 296 15.32 44.59 16.23
CA GLN A 296 15.21 45.48 15.06
C GLN A 296 14.11 46.52 15.24
N LEU A 297 12.91 46.10 15.70
CA LEU A 297 11.79 47.02 15.92
C LEU A 297 12.13 48.10 16.96
N ASP A 298 12.79 47.71 18.05
CA ASP A 298 13.23 48.64 19.10
C ASP A 298 14.31 49.61 18.58
N ALA A 299 15.26 49.11 17.77
CA ALA A 299 16.29 49.92 17.15
C ALA A 299 15.71 50.93 16.14
N ASP A 300 14.75 50.50 15.32
CA ASP A 300 14.04 51.37 14.37
C ASP A 300 13.20 52.43 15.11
N THR A 301 12.51 52.02 16.18
CA THR A 301 11.74 52.93 17.05
C THR A 301 12.64 53.99 17.67
N LEU A 302 13.83 53.59 18.17
CA LEU A 302 14.82 54.52 18.69
C LEU A 302 15.32 55.47 17.61
N SER A 303 15.67 54.96 16.43
CA SER A 303 16.17 55.73 15.29
C SER A 303 15.16 56.78 14.81
N GLU A 304 13.88 56.42 14.70
CA GLU A 304 12.80 57.33 14.34
C GLU A 304 12.60 58.41 15.41
N SER A 305 12.59 58.01 16.69
CA SER A 305 12.46 58.92 17.83
C SER A 305 13.61 59.93 17.90
N LEU A 306 14.86 59.48 17.70
CA LEU A 306 16.05 60.33 17.66
C LEU A 306 16.07 61.25 16.44
N SER A 307 15.65 60.76 15.27
CA SER A 307 15.52 61.58 14.05
C SER A 307 14.51 62.70 14.24
N LYS A 308 13.38 62.40 14.89
CA LYS A 308 12.35 63.38 15.24
C LYS A 308 12.88 64.42 16.24
N LEU A 309 13.56 64.00 17.31
CA LEU A 309 14.23 64.89 18.26
C LEU A 309 15.25 65.81 17.57
N GLY A 310 16.09 65.24 16.69
CA GLY A 310 17.07 65.98 15.91
C GLY A 310 16.43 67.08 15.04
N SER A 311 15.26 66.80 14.46
CA SER A 311 14.52 67.79 13.67
C SER A 311 13.98 68.97 14.49
N PHE A 312 13.68 68.77 15.78
CA PHE A 312 13.23 69.83 16.66
C PHE A 312 14.36 70.76 17.12
N VAL A 313 15.56 70.21 17.26
CA VAL A 313 16.76 70.94 17.70
C VAL A 313 17.49 71.61 16.52
N ASP A 314 17.12 71.28 15.28
CA ASP A 314 17.69 71.92 14.09
C ASP A 314 17.45 73.45 14.10
N ALA A 315 18.50 74.21 13.81
CA ALA A 315 18.50 75.66 13.84
C ALA A 315 17.43 76.28 12.93
N LYS A 316 17.07 75.59 11.84
CA LYS A 316 15.97 76.02 10.95
C LYS A 316 14.59 75.87 11.59
N ALA A 317 14.38 74.85 12.41
CA ALA A 317 13.12 74.60 13.13
C ALA A 317 12.90 75.53 14.33
N LEU A 318 13.99 76.17 14.80
CA LEU A 318 13.99 77.16 15.87
C LEU A 318 13.90 78.61 15.36
N ASN A 319 14.08 78.82 14.06
CA ASN A 319 14.07 80.16 13.47
C ASN A 319 12.68 80.82 13.58
N GLY A 320 12.63 82.03 14.13
CA GLY A 320 11.39 82.79 14.33
C GLY A 320 10.59 82.45 15.59
N LYS A 321 11.04 81.48 16.42
CA LYS A 321 10.44 81.19 17.73
C LYS A 321 10.99 82.13 18.80
N THR A 322 10.13 82.49 19.75
CA THR A 322 10.51 83.24 20.95
C THR A 322 11.26 82.34 21.94
N SER A 323 12.03 82.94 22.86
CA SER A 323 12.75 82.20 23.90
C SER A 323 11.84 81.29 24.74
N THR A 324 10.62 81.74 25.03
CA THR A 324 9.64 80.98 25.82
C THR A 324 9.12 79.77 25.06
N GLU A 325 8.85 79.91 23.76
CA GLU A 325 8.41 78.79 22.91
C GLU A 325 9.50 77.72 22.76
N ILE A 326 10.77 78.15 22.62
CA ILE A 326 11.92 77.24 22.57
C ILE A 326 12.04 76.47 23.90
N GLN A 327 11.93 77.17 25.03
CA GLN A 327 12.04 76.54 26.35
C GLN A 327 10.92 75.51 26.59
N MET A 328 9.66 75.86 26.32
CA MET A 328 8.53 74.92 26.45
C MET A 328 8.72 73.69 25.57
N GLN A 329 9.28 73.85 24.37
CA GLN A 329 9.54 72.73 23.48
C GLN A 329 10.66 71.83 23.98
N LEU A 330 11.76 72.39 24.51
CA LEU A 330 12.84 71.60 25.13
C LEU A 330 12.35 70.82 26.37
N GLU A 331 11.54 71.44 27.22
CA GLU A 331 10.94 70.78 28.38
C GLU A 331 9.99 69.63 27.97
N ALA A 332 9.27 69.78 26.86
CA ALA A 332 8.41 68.72 26.32
C ALA A 332 9.19 67.50 25.80
N GLU A 333 10.38 67.72 25.25
CA GLU A 333 11.23 66.68 24.66
C GLU A 333 12.14 65.97 25.69
N GLU A 334 12.25 66.47 26.92
CA GLU A 334 13.08 65.87 27.98
C GLU A 334 12.65 64.43 28.32
N ARG A 335 11.34 64.17 28.46
CA ARG A 335 10.83 62.82 28.77
C ARG A 335 11.06 61.82 27.62
N PRO A 336 10.76 62.16 26.34
CA PRO A 336 11.16 61.34 25.21
C PRO A 336 12.65 61.01 25.19
N LEU A 337 13.52 62.00 25.47
CA LEU A 337 14.96 61.78 25.52
C LEU A 337 15.37 60.77 26.59
N GLN A 338 14.86 60.91 27.82
CA GLN A 338 15.11 59.94 28.90
C GLN A 338 14.66 58.51 28.53
N ARG A 339 13.52 58.38 27.86
CA ARG A 339 13.04 57.07 27.36
C ARG A 339 13.97 56.51 26.28
N ASN A 340 14.46 57.34 25.38
CA ASN A 340 15.41 56.93 24.34
C ASN A 340 16.76 56.51 24.93
N GLU A 341 17.25 57.21 25.97
CA GLU A 341 18.48 56.81 26.68
C GLU A 341 18.33 55.43 27.35
N GLN A 342 17.18 55.15 27.98
CA GLN A 342 16.87 53.83 28.54
C GLN A 342 16.82 52.76 27.46
N LEU A 343 16.11 53.02 26.35
CA LEU A 343 16.00 52.10 25.23
C LEU A 343 17.37 51.81 24.59
N LEU A 344 18.22 52.83 24.44
CA LEU A 344 19.59 52.66 23.95
C LEU A 344 20.44 51.80 24.90
N ALA A 345 20.32 52.00 26.21
CA ALA A 345 21.03 51.17 27.18
C ALA A 345 20.58 49.69 27.12
N ASP A 346 19.28 49.45 26.97
CA ASP A 346 18.72 48.11 26.80
C ASP A 346 19.16 47.46 25.48
N LEU A 347 19.15 48.22 24.38
CA LEU A 347 19.66 47.77 23.08
C LEU A 347 21.16 47.45 23.11
N ARG A 348 21.98 48.26 23.81
CA ARG A 348 23.42 47.97 24.02
C ARG A 348 23.65 46.69 24.80
N LYS A 349 22.79 46.38 25.76
CA LYS A 349 22.86 45.12 26.50
C LYS A 349 22.48 43.94 25.59
N ARG A 350 21.36 44.06 24.87
CA ARG A 350 20.81 42.99 24.03
C ARG A 350 21.65 42.70 22.79
N SER A 351 22.35 43.68 22.21
CA SER A 351 23.19 43.49 21.02
C SER A 351 24.25 42.39 21.20
N THR A 352 24.71 42.16 22.44
CA THR A 352 25.68 41.10 22.77
C THR A 352 25.11 39.68 22.69
N SER A 353 23.78 39.52 22.74
CA SER A 353 23.08 38.24 22.68
C SER A 353 22.33 37.99 21.37
N ILE A 354 22.22 38.99 20.49
CA ILE A 354 21.56 38.83 19.19
C ILE A 354 22.37 37.91 18.28
N THR A 355 21.70 36.94 17.68
CA THR A 355 22.31 36.02 16.72
C THR A 355 22.39 36.66 15.33
N PRO A 356 23.50 36.49 14.59
CA PRO A 356 23.69 37.09 13.28
C PRO A 356 22.93 36.34 12.17
N LEU A 357 21.62 36.57 12.06
CA LEU A 357 20.76 35.84 11.12
C LEU A 357 21.10 36.05 9.63
N LYS A 358 21.58 37.25 9.26
CA LYS A 358 22.06 37.57 7.90
C LYS A 358 23.20 36.68 7.43
N LEU A 359 24.04 36.22 8.36
CA LEU A 359 25.19 35.36 8.05
C LEU A 359 24.75 33.95 7.63
N ARG A 360 23.49 33.56 7.83
CA ARG A 360 22.97 32.27 7.37
C ARG A 360 22.89 32.19 5.85
N HIS A 361 22.57 33.30 5.17
CA HIS A 361 22.46 33.37 3.71
C HIS A 361 23.64 34.11 3.05
N THR A 362 24.56 34.67 3.84
CA THR A 362 25.73 35.41 3.34
C THR A 362 26.95 34.49 3.29
N PRO A 363 27.64 34.36 2.14
CA PRO A 363 28.84 33.54 2.03
C PRO A 363 29.93 33.93 3.05
N PRO A 364 30.56 32.96 3.76
CA PRO A 364 31.58 33.26 4.75
C PRO A 364 32.84 33.84 4.07
N SER A 365 33.15 35.10 4.34
CA SER A 365 34.39 35.75 3.90
C SER A 365 35.58 35.46 4.83
N LYS A 366 35.29 35.04 6.06
CA LYS A 366 36.25 34.67 7.12
C LYS A 366 35.78 33.36 7.76
N THR A 367 36.63 32.75 8.58
CA THR A 367 36.26 31.58 9.37
C THR A 367 35.10 31.93 10.31
N THR A 368 33.90 31.42 10.02
CA THR A 368 32.70 31.60 10.85
C THR A 368 32.49 30.35 11.70
N THR A 369 32.46 30.51 13.01
CA THR A 369 32.12 29.42 13.93
C THR A 369 30.61 29.19 13.92
N VAL A 370 30.18 27.93 13.90
CA VAL A 370 28.79 27.51 14.02
C VAL A 370 28.67 26.47 15.12
N GLU A 371 27.56 26.51 15.85
CA GLU A 371 27.22 25.57 16.91
C GLU A 371 26.10 24.64 16.43
N SER A 372 26.23 23.36 16.70
CA SER A 372 25.19 22.39 16.41
C SER A 372 24.06 22.39 17.44
N LEU A 373 22.82 22.40 16.96
CA LEU A 373 21.60 22.51 17.78
C LEU A 373 21.03 21.18 18.27
N CYS A 374 21.30 20.09 17.56
CA CYS A 374 20.74 18.77 17.82
C CYS A 374 21.74 17.67 17.52
N ASP A 375 21.45 16.42 17.87
CA ASP A 375 22.24 15.30 17.34
C ASP A 375 21.82 15.03 15.89
N TRP A 376 22.77 14.74 14.99
CA TRP A 376 22.45 14.40 13.60
C TRP A 376 23.33 13.28 13.09
N LYS A 377 22.73 12.32 12.39
CA LYS A 377 23.44 11.19 11.78
C LYS A 377 22.96 11.01 10.35
N THR A 378 23.88 11.15 9.39
CA THR A 378 23.57 10.81 8.00
C THR A 378 23.50 9.29 7.81
N PRO A 379 22.62 8.78 6.92
CA PRO A 379 22.54 7.36 6.61
C PRO A 379 23.90 6.81 6.14
N LYS A 380 24.20 5.55 6.48
CA LYS A 380 25.47 4.87 6.16
C LYS A 380 25.79 4.78 4.66
N LEU A 381 24.83 5.03 3.77
CA LEU A 381 25.03 5.05 2.32
C LEU A 381 25.70 6.34 1.81
N ASP A 382 25.78 7.38 2.64
CA ASP A 382 26.45 8.63 2.29
C ASP A 382 27.94 8.53 2.66
N PHE A 383 28.82 8.71 1.66
CA PHE A 383 30.27 8.65 1.79
C PHE A 383 30.85 9.65 2.81
N SER A 384 30.06 10.61 3.28
CA SER A 384 30.48 11.64 4.25
C SER A 384 30.32 11.26 5.72
N GLN A 385 29.74 10.07 6.05
CA GLN A 385 29.40 9.57 7.40
C GLN A 385 29.54 10.64 8.50
N ALA A 386 28.57 11.55 8.54
CA ALA A 386 28.61 12.69 9.44
C ALA A 386 27.72 12.40 10.64
N SER A 387 28.35 12.12 11.79
CA SER A 387 27.72 12.26 13.09
C SER A 387 28.05 13.62 13.68
N LEU A 388 27.06 14.21 14.34
CA LEU A 388 27.11 15.50 14.99
C LEU A 388 26.41 15.35 16.34
N ASN A 389 26.99 15.91 17.41
CA ASN A 389 26.41 15.93 18.74
C ASN A 389 26.02 17.36 19.09
N ARG A 390 24.89 17.53 19.77
CA ARG A 390 24.42 18.85 20.22
C ARG A 390 25.50 19.60 21.02
N GLY A 391 25.68 20.88 20.70
CA GLY A 391 26.66 21.78 21.33
C GLY A 391 28.08 21.72 20.74
N ASP A 392 28.35 20.82 19.79
CA ASP A 392 29.64 20.81 19.09
C ASP A 392 29.84 22.07 18.23
N LEU A 393 31.06 22.60 18.25
CA LEU A 393 31.46 23.77 17.46
C LEU A 393 32.18 23.35 16.17
N PHE A 394 31.81 23.99 15.07
CA PHE A 394 32.37 23.75 13.74
C PHE A 394 32.75 25.05 13.06
N ASN A 395 33.62 24.97 12.05
CA ASN A 395 33.93 26.07 11.15
C ASN A 395 33.10 25.94 9.87
N LEU A 396 32.28 26.94 9.57
CA LEU A 396 31.53 27.03 8.32
C LEU A 396 32.48 27.31 7.15
N LYS A 397 32.46 26.45 6.14
CA LYS A 397 33.23 26.60 4.89
C LYS A 397 32.38 27.12 3.75
N SER A 398 31.15 26.62 3.62
CA SER A 398 30.22 27.08 2.61
C SER A 398 28.77 26.93 3.09
N ASN A 399 27.95 27.92 2.76
CA ASN A 399 26.50 27.97 2.92
C ASN A 399 25.80 28.34 1.60
N THR A 400 26.45 28.11 0.45
CA THR A 400 25.89 28.41 -0.87
C THR A 400 24.72 27.51 -1.25
N ASP A 401 24.68 26.30 -0.68
CA ASP A 401 23.55 25.39 -0.77
C ASP A 401 22.61 25.69 0.41
N ASN A 402 21.39 26.14 0.09
CA ASN A 402 20.42 26.58 1.08
C ASN A 402 19.95 25.41 1.98
N ASP A 403 19.99 24.19 1.46
CA ASP A 403 19.52 23.00 2.18
C ASP A 403 20.64 22.45 3.09
N ASN A 404 21.89 22.49 2.63
CA ASN A 404 23.01 21.84 3.30
C ASN A 404 24.27 22.71 3.36
N TRP A 405 24.87 22.81 4.53
CA TRP A 405 26.11 23.54 4.77
C TRP A 405 27.32 22.61 4.77
N GLU A 406 28.44 23.14 4.30
CA GLU A 406 29.75 22.51 4.41
C GLU A 406 30.44 23.02 5.66
N VAL A 407 30.64 22.11 6.63
CA VAL A 407 31.22 22.42 7.93
C VAL A 407 32.46 21.57 8.19
N GLN A 408 33.41 22.13 8.93
CA GLN A 408 34.64 21.45 9.31
C GLN A 408 34.77 21.41 10.82
N TYR A 409 34.89 20.22 11.41
CA TYR A 409 35.22 20.06 12.81
C TYR A 409 36.74 20.20 12.98
N ASN A 410 37.22 21.23 13.68
CA ASN A 410 38.64 21.55 13.81
C ASN A 410 39.35 21.62 12.43
N TYR A 411 40.49 20.93 12.27
CA TYR A 411 41.21 20.76 11.00
C TYR A 411 40.85 19.44 10.27
N GLY A 412 39.70 18.84 10.62
CA GLY A 412 39.26 17.56 10.09
C GLY A 412 38.66 17.64 8.70
N THR A 413 37.96 16.58 8.30
CA THR A 413 37.28 16.49 7.01
C THR A 413 36.08 17.44 6.96
N ILE A 414 35.83 18.02 5.78
CA ILE A 414 34.61 18.79 5.51
C ILE A 414 33.43 17.82 5.43
N LYS A 415 32.36 18.12 6.16
CA LYS A 415 31.11 17.36 6.19
C LYS A 415 29.98 18.23 5.62
N LYS A 416 29.07 17.60 4.89
CA LYS A 416 27.86 18.23 4.36
C LYS A 416 26.67 17.84 5.23
N ILE A 417 26.04 18.80 5.89
CA ILE A 417 24.99 18.59 6.89
C ILE A 417 23.91 19.66 6.71
N PRO A 418 22.62 19.38 6.97
CA PRO A 418 21.56 20.38 6.85
C PRO A 418 21.84 21.66 7.64
N GLY A 419 21.67 22.82 6.99
CA GLY A 419 21.96 24.13 7.60
C GLY A 419 21.06 24.46 8.80
N VAL A 420 19.88 23.83 8.89
CA VAL A 420 18.97 23.94 10.04
C VAL A 420 19.56 23.34 11.32
N CYS A 421 20.49 22.38 11.23
CA CYS A 421 21.13 21.77 12.40
C CYS A 421 22.13 22.70 13.09
N PHE A 422 22.41 23.88 12.53
CA PHE A 422 23.40 24.82 13.04
C PHE A 422 22.81 26.20 13.35
N MET A 423 23.34 26.82 14.39
CA MET A 423 23.22 28.26 14.63
C MET A 423 24.59 28.93 14.51
N ILE A 424 24.60 30.20 14.13
CA ILE A 424 25.78 31.05 14.25
C ILE A 424 25.65 31.73 15.62
N PRO A 425 26.58 31.50 16.57
CA PRO A 425 26.45 32.05 17.91
C PRO A 425 26.55 33.59 17.90
N PRO A 426 25.95 34.26 18.90
CA PRO A 426 26.09 35.70 19.07
C PRO A 426 27.55 36.09 19.40
N PRO A 427 27.93 37.37 19.24
CA PRO A 427 27.08 38.52 18.90
C PRO A 427 26.96 38.80 17.39
N ASP A 428 25.87 39.45 17.00
CA ASP A 428 25.70 40.00 15.66
C ASP A 428 26.54 41.29 15.46
N PRO A 429 27.51 41.30 14.53
CA PRO A 429 28.32 42.49 14.25
C PRO A 429 27.47 43.72 13.87
N ASP A 430 26.37 43.54 13.15
CA ASP A 430 25.50 44.65 12.74
C ASP A 430 24.78 45.25 13.95
N ALA A 431 24.31 44.40 14.88
CA ALA A 431 23.65 44.83 16.10
C ALA A 431 24.61 45.61 17.03
N ILE A 432 25.85 45.14 17.18
CA ILE A 432 26.87 45.84 17.98
C ILE A 432 27.20 47.21 17.37
N ASN A 433 27.51 47.25 16.08
CA ASN A 433 27.88 48.49 15.39
C ASN A 433 26.73 49.52 15.37
N GLY A 434 25.47 49.06 15.39
CA GLY A 434 24.30 49.94 15.38
C GLY A 434 24.10 50.74 16.68
N VAL A 435 24.66 50.29 17.80
CA VAL A 435 24.48 50.90 19.14
C VAL A 435 25.75 51.50 19.73
N ASP A 436 26.91 51.17 19.15
CA ASP A 436 28.22 51.77 19.42
C ASP A 436 28.42 53.03 18.57
N LEU A 437 27.59 54.05 18.81
CA LEU A 437 27.81 55.44 18.37
C LEU A 437 28.59 56.25 19.41
#